data_AF-A0AAW7U892-F1
#
_entry.id   AF-A0AAW7U892-F1
#
_cell.length_a   1.000
_cell.length_b   1.000
_cell.length_c   1.000
_cell.angle_alpha   90.00
_cell.angle_beta   90.00
_cell.angle_gamma   90.00
#
_symmetry.space_group_name_H-M   'P 1'
#
loop_
_entity.id
_entity.type
_entity.pdbx_description
1 polymer ?
#
loop_
_entity_poly.entity_id
_entity_poly.type
_entity_poly.pdbx_seq_one_letter_code
_entity_poly.pdbx_strand_id
1 'polypeptide(L)'
;MMMKKMVLIFTASSFLAACAQMFPARSEYLGGNRYQLESSGNIFASKQTLKNLIDKKAKKLCPNGYQYETDDGLKYQKETFYHNNQPLPSDYLVMKQIVRCN
;
A
#
# COMPACT_ATOMS: atom_id res chain seq x y z
N MET A 1 -18.03 -56.12 18.46
CA MET A 1 -18.38 -55.56 17.14
C MET A 1 -17.76 -54.18 17.01
N MET A 2 -16.72 -54.07 16.18
CA MET A 2 -16.04 -52.82 15.84
C MET A 2 -16.81 -52.14 14.71
N MET A 3 -17.15 -50.85 14.85
CA MET A 3 -17.53 -50.00 13.73
C MET A 3 -16.49 -48.89 13.57
N LYS A 4 -15.65 -49.09 12.57
CA LYS A 4 -14.60 -48.22 12.06
C LYS A 4 -15.27 -47.03 11.36
N LYS A 5 -15.47 -45.92 12.06
CA LYS A 5 -15.92 -44.66 11.44
C LYS A 5 -14.71 -43.85 11.01
N MET A 6 -14.26 -44.14 9.79
CA MET A 6 -13.25 -43.40 9.05
C MET A 6 -13.88 -42.09 8.56
N VAL A 7 -13.79 -41.04 9.37
CA VAL A 7 -14.26 -39.69 9.01
C VAL A 7 -13.08 -38.91 8.45
N LEU A 8 -12.88 -39.03 7.14
CA LEU A 8 -12.04 -38.18 6.31
C LEU A 8 -12.79 -36.86 6.07
N ILE A 9 -12.70 -35.90 6.99
CA ILE A 9 -13.16 -34.53 6.71
C ILE A 9 -11.98 -33.78 6.12
N PHE A 10 -12.06 -33.68 4.80
CA PHE A 10 -11.27 -32.86 3.90
C PHE A 10 -11.02 -31.47 4.52
N THR A 11 -9.73 -31.17 4.64
CA THR A 11 -9.16 -29.85 4.92
C THR A 11 -9.77 -28.76 4.05
N ALA A 12 -10.81 -28.08 4.56
CA ALA A 12 -11.24 -26.79 4.06
C ALA A 12 -10.40 -25.68 4.73
N SER A 13 -9.08 -25.73 4.51
CA SER A 13 -8.20 -24.60 4.85
C SER A 13 -8.16 -23.66 3.65
N SER A 14 -9.31 -23.11 3.32
CA SER A 14 -9.41 -21.91 2.50
C SER A 14 -8.92 -20.76 3.38
N PHE A 15 -7.61 -20.67 3.55
CA PHE A 15 -6.98 -19.42 3.94
C PHE A 15 -7.44 -18.40 2.91
N LEU A 16 -8.42 -17.60 3.30
CA LEU A 16 -8.72 -16.29 2.75
C LEU A 16 -7.43 -15.48 2.90
N ALA A 17 -6.46 -15.74 2.04
CA ALA A 17 -5.50 -14.74 1.63
C ALA A 17 -6.36 -13.70 0.91
N ALA A 18 -6.98 -12.82 1.70
CA ALA A 18 -7.49 -11.57 1.21
C ALA A 18 -6.32 -10.98 0.43
N CYS A 19 -6.45 -10.95 -0.90
CA CYS A 19 -5.52 -10.26 -1.77
C CYS A 19 -5.62 -8.78 -1.38
N ALA A 20 -4.91 -8.39 -0.32
CA ALA A 20 -4.49 -7.03 -0.14
C ALA A 20 -3.53 -6.78 -1.32
N GLN A 21 -4.09 -6.39 -2.46
CA GLN A 21 -3.32 -5.96 -3.62
C GLN A 21 -2.58 -4.69 -3.18
N MET A 22 -1.39 -4.90 -2.66
CA MET A 22 -0.55 -3.86 -2.13
C MET A 22 0.02 -3.08 -3.32
N PHE A 23 -0.63 -1.96 -3.66
CA PHE A 23 -0.20 -1.12 -4.76
C PHE A 23 1.20 -0.55 -4.47
N PRO A 24 2.14 -0.67 -5.41
CA PRO A 24 3.48 -0.12 -5.22
C PRO A 24 3.41 1.41 -5.17
N ALA A 25 4.30 2.04 -4.39
CA ALA A 25 4.42 3.49 -4.38
C ALA A 25 4.84 4.02 -5.76
N ARG A 26 4.22 5.13 -6.15
CA ARG A 26 4.53 5.89 -7.37
C ARG A 26 5.73 6.80 -7.12
N SER A 27 6.37 7.23 -8.20
CA SER A 27 7.53 8.11 -8.15
C SER A 27 7.47 9.13 -9.27
N GLU A 28 7.77 10.37 -8.95
CA GLU A 28 7.84 11.50 -9.87
C GLU A 28 9.22 12.14 -9.72
N TYR A 29 9.91 12.41 -10.84
CA TYR A 29 11.23 13.02 -10.83
C TYR A 29 11.11 14.54 -10.71
N LEU A 30 11.80 15.13 -9.73
CA LEU A 30 11.77 16.57 -9.45
C LEU A 30 13.03 17.31 -9.94
N GLY A 31 13.99 16.61 -10.56
CA GLY A 31 15.29 17.18 -10.92
C GLY A 31 16.34 17.03 -9.83
N GLY A 32 17.63 17.09 -10.21
CA GLY A 32 18.75 17.13 -9.25
C GLY A 32 18.82 15.93 -8.30
N ASN A 33 18.60 14.71 -8.80
CA ASN A 33 18.53 13.46 -8.03
C ASN A 33 17.40 13.42 -6.99
N ARG A 34 16.39 14.29 -7.09
CA ARG A 34 15.22 14.32 -6.21
C ARG A 34 14.03 13.63 -6.85
N TYR A 35 13.30 12.87 -6.05
CA TYR A 35 12.10 12.15 -6.44
C TYR A 35 11.01 12.36 -5.40
N GLN A 36 9.81 12.71 -5.84
CA GLN A 36 8.61 12.65 -5.02
C GLN A 36 8.07 11.23 -5.07
N LEU A 37 7.96 10.58 -3.92
CA LEU A 37 7.38 9.26 -3.76
C LEU A 37 5.99 9.40 -3.15
N GLU A 38 5.04 8.62 -3.66
CA GLU A 38 3.65 8.63 -3.23
C GLU A 38 3.12 7.22 -3.02
N SER A 39 2.55 6.95 -1.85
CA SER A 39 1.83 5.72 -1.56
C SER A 39 0.41 6.04 -1.12
N SER A 40 -0.54 5.19 -1.50
CA SER A 40 -1.96 5.38 -1.19
C SER A 40 -2.52 4.10 -0.59
N GLY A 41 -3.45 4.24 0.35
CA GLY A 41 -4.16 3.13 0.98
C GLY A 41 -5.55 3.55 1.39
N ASN A 42 -6.41 2.58 1.71
CA ASN A 42 -7.74 2.87 2.24
C ASN A 42 -7.66 3.62 3.59
N ILE A 43 -8.79 4.10 4.09
CA ILE A 43 -8.88 4.80 5.39
C ILE A 43 -8.34 4.01 6.58
N PHE A 44 -8.32 2.67 6.50
CA PHE A 44 -7.80 1.78 7.54
C PHE A 44 -6.31 1.48 7.38
N ALA A 45 -5.65 2.01 6.34
CA ALA A 45 -4.24 1.78 6.10
C ALA A 45 -3.40 2.45 7.19
N SER A 46 -2.49 1.69 7.79
CA SER A 46 -1.59 2.25 8.79
C SER A 46 -0.55 3.16 8.12
N LYS A 47 -0.17 4.24 8.80
CA LYS A 47 0.94 5.11 8.41
C LYS A 47 2.23 4.31 8.14
N GLN A 48 2.51 3.32 8.99
CA GLN A 48 3.69 2.46 8.83
C GLN A 48 3.64 1.66 7.53
N THR A 49 2.48 1.14 7.15
CA THR A 49 2.29 0.43 5.88
C THR A 49 2.60 1.35 4.70
N LEU A 50 2.06 2.57 4.71
CA LEU A 50 2.29 3.56 3.66
C LEU A 50 3.77 3.98 3.58
N LYS A 51 4.42 4.18 4.73
CA LYS A 51 5.85 4.48 4.81
C LYS A 51 6.71 3.34 4.26
N ASN A 52 6.39 2.09 4.61
CA ASN A 52 7.11 0.92 4.09
C ASN A 52 7.05 0.84 2.55
N LEU A 53 5.95 1.26 1.93
CA LEU A 53 5.83 1.33 0.47
C LEU A 53 6.74 2.40 -0.13
N ILE A 54 6.81 3.56 0.51
CA ILE A 54 7.75 4.64 0.15
C ILE A 54 9.19 4.15 0.26
N ASP A 55 9.57 3.57 1.40
CA ASP A 55 10.91 3.04 1.65
C ASP A 55 11.31 1.97 0.63
N LYS A 56 10.40 1.03 0.31
CA LYS A 56 10.66 -0.01 -0.69
C LYS A 56 10.91 0.59 -2.07
N LYS A 57 10.19 1.65 -2.43
CA LYS A 57 10.35 2.35 -3.70
C LYS A 57 11.63 3.19 -3.72
N ALA A 58 11.95 3.89 -2.63
CA ALA A 58 13.18 4.65 -2.47
C ALA A 58 14.42 3.76 -2.63
N LYS A 59 14.46 2.60 -1.95
CA LYS A 59 15.54 1.61 -2.10
C LYS A 59 15.71 1.11 -3.53
N LYS A 60 14.59 0.93 -4.26
CA LYS A 60 14.62 0.48 -5.65
C LYS A 60 15.14 1.57 -6.59
N LEU A 61 14.84 2.83 -6.32
CA LEU A 61 15.26 3.97 -7.14
C LEU A 61 16.69 4.43 -6.85
N CYS A 62 17.10 4.43 -5.58
CA CYS A 62 18.39 4.91 -5.10
C CYS A 62 19.18 3.76 -4.47
N PRO A 63 19.81 2.86 -5.26
CA PRO A 63 20.54 1.71 -4.73
C PRO A 63 21.77 2.10 -3.88
N ASN A 64 22.33 3.29 -4.12
CA ASN A 64 23.50 3.83 -3.41
C ASN A 64 23.13 4.62 -2.12
N GLY A 65 21.86 4.55 -1.71
CA GLY A 65 21.33 5.27 -0.56
C GLY A 65 20.55 6.53 -0.93
N TYR A 66 19.74 7.00 0.02
CA TYR A 66 18.85 8.14 -0.14
C TYR A 66 18.65 8.87 1.19
N GLN A 67 18.25 10.12 1.11
CA GLN A 67 17.84 10.94 2.25
C GLN A 67 16.41 11.44 2.04
N TYR A 68 15.63 11.46 3.12
CA TYR A 68 14.32 12.09 3.14
C TYR A 68 14.47 13.59 3.38
N GLU A 69 13.85 14.40 2.53
CA GLU A 69 13.84 15.86 2.69
C GLU A 69 12.61 16.37 3.46
N THR A 70 11.58 15.53 3.61
CA THR A 70 10.30 15.89 4.25
C THR A 70 9.86 14.78 5.20
N ASP A 71 9.58 15.12 6.46
CA ASP A 71 9.37 14.11 7.51
C ASP A 71 7.99 13.46 7.52
N ASP A 72 6.93 14.08 6.98
CA ASP A 72 5.61 13.44 6.91
C ASP A 72 4.64 14.15 5.98
N GLY A 73 4.32 13.53 4.85
CA GLY A 73 3.29 14.00 3.93
C GLY A 73 2.04 13.13 3.95
N LEU A 74 1.70 12.50 5.08
CA LEU A 74 0.43 11.77 5.21
C LEU A 74 -0.74 12.76 5.16
N LYS A 75 -1.60 12.59 4.17
CA LYS A 75 -2.80 13.40 3.92
C LYS A 75 -4.00 12.49 3.75
N TYR A 76 -5.11 12.91 4.34
CA TYR A 76 -6.41 12.32 4.09
C TYR A 76 -6.99 12.90 2.81
N GLN A 77 -7.51 12.05 1.93
CA GLN A 77 -8.17 12.44 0.71
C GLN A 77 -9.62 11.96 0.72
N LYS A 78 -10.53 12.88 0.36
CA LYS A 78 -11.93 12.59 0.09
C LYS A 78 -12.15 12.76 -1.41
N GLU A 79 -12.53 11.70 -2.09
CA GLU A 79 -12.98 11.76 -3.48
C GLU A 79 -14.41 11.22 -3.58
N THR A 80 -15.18 11.76 -4.52
CA THR A 80 -16.48 11.17 -4.89
C THR A 80 -16.31 10.56 -6.27
N PHE A 81 -16.47 9.25 -6.38
CA PHE A 81 -16.48 8.57 -7.67
C PHE A 81 -17.92 8.29 -8.07
N TYR A 82 -18.21 8.41 -9.36
CA TYR A 82 -19.54 8.15 -9.89
C TYR A 82 -19.58 6.74 -10.47
N HIS A 83 -20.43 5.88 -9.91
CA HIS A 83 -20.72 4.56 -10.47
C HIS A 83 -22.20 4.51 -10.85
N ASN A 84 -22.51 4.23 -12.12
CA ASN A 84 -23.88 4.25 -12.64
C ASN A 84 -24.64 5.55 -12.32
N ASN A 85 -23.99 6.70 -12.51
CA ASN A 85 -24.50 8.04 -12.17
C ASN A 85 -24.84 8.25 -10.68
N GLN A 86 -24.48 7.33 -9.79
CA GLN A 86 -24.60 7.50 -8.35
C GLN A 86 -23.28 7.95 -7.74
N PRO A 87 -23.26 9.02 -6.93
CA PRO A 87 -22.06 9.44 -6.21
C PRO A 87 -21.76 8.44 -5.10
N LEU A 88 -20.53 7.93 -5.08
CA LEU A 88 -20.00 7.08 -4.02
C LEU A 88 -18.83 7.81 -3.35
N PRO A 89 -18.92 8.11 -2.04
CA PRO A 89 -17.81 8.68 -1.31
C PRO A 89 -16.68 7.64 -1.18
N SER A 90 -15.46 8.04 -1.50
CA SER A 90 -14.22 7.30 -1.29
C SER A 90 -13.29 8.09 -0.41
N ASP A 91 -12.95 7.51 0.73
CA ASP A 91 -11.99 8.09 1.65
C ASP A 91 -10.73 7.23 1.64
N TYR A 92 -9.59 7.87 1.39
CA TYR A 92 -8.29 7.18 1.30
C TYR A 92 -7.17 8.05 1.89
N LEU A 93 -6.10 7.38 2.30
CA LEU A 93 -4.90 8.00 2.84
C LEU A 93 -3.82 8.04 1.76
N VAL A 94 -3.13 9.16 1.63
CA VAL A 94 -2.00 9.34 0.72
C VAL A 94 -0.80 9.82 1.51
N MET A 95 0.32 9.14 1.38
CA MET A 95 1.59 9.58 1.94
C MET A 95 2.51 10.03 0.82
N LYS A 96 2.95 11.29 0.88
CA LYS A 96 3.97 11.83 -0.04
C LYS A 96 5.26 12.11 0.72
N GLN A 97 6.39 11.75 0.15
CA GLN A 97 7.70 12.13 0.68
C GLN A 97 8.66 12.44 -0.46
N ILE A 98 9.51 13.45 -0.29
CA ILE A 98 10.59 13.74 -1.22
C ILE A 98 11.85 13.01 -0.74
N VAL A 99 12.44 12.24 -1.64
CA VAL A 99 13.74 11.59 -1.44
C VAL A 99 14.77 12.19 -2.38
N ARG A 100 15.99 12.32 -1.90
CA ARG A 100 17.17 12.64 -2.71
C ARG A 100 18.09 11.43 -2.74
N CYS A 101 18.41 10.93 -3.92
CA CYS A 101 19.44 9.91 -4.05
C CYS A 101 20.82 10.53 -3.81
N ASN A 102 21.71 9.75 -3.19
CA ASN A 102 23.12 10.10 -3.06
C ASN A 102 23.83 10.16 -4.42
#